data_AF-A0A925J9P7-F1
#
_entry.id   AF-A0A925J9P7-F1
#
_cell.length_a   1.000
_cell.length_b   1.000
_cell.length_c   1.000
_cell.angle_alpha   90.00
_cell.angle_beta   90.00
_cell.angle_gamma   90.00
#
_symmetry.space_group_name_H-M   'P 1'
#
loop_
_entity.id
_entity.type
_entity.pdbx_description
1 polymer ?
#
loop_
_entity_poly.entity_id
_entity_poly.type
_entity_poly.pdbx_seq_one_letter_code
_entity_poly.pdbx_strand_id
1 'polypeptide(L)'
;MKKILTYGFLLACTFPMAFAVHAQKGIPAPVQTNASVNTNFPQHEDFKETMVSRLKLPAGFKVQVAASGLGKPRMMAMGANGGLYITRRDVGDVLLLTDQDGDNKFEDLNTVIANFKGVHGITIHDGFM
;
A
#
# COMPACT_ATOMS: atom_id res chain seq x y z
N MET A 1 13.07 -34.03 87.61
CA MET A 1 12.29 -35.29 87.55
C MET A 1 10.90 -35.00 86.97
N LYS A 2 10.47 -35.79 85.97
CA LYS A 2 9.11 -35.92 85.39
C LYS A 2 8.64 -34.70 84.54
N LYS A 3 8.12 -34.78 83.30
CA LYS A 3 7.38 -35.80 82.50
C LYS A 3 7.57 -35.50 80.99
N ILE A 4 7.83 -36.48 80.10
CA ILE A 4 6.89 -37.18 79.16
C ILE A 4 6.21 -36.20 78.18
N LEU A 5 6.68 -36.04 76.94
CA LEU A 5 6.42 -36.82 75.70
C LEU A 5 4.96 -36.73 75.18
N THR A 6 4.77 -36.00 74.08
CA THR A 6 3.64 -36.23 73.15
C THR A 6 4.06 -35.90 71.71
N TYR A 7 3.97 -36.89 70.84
CA TYR A 7 4.20 -36.79 69.39
C TYR A 7 2.99 -36.16 68.69
N GLY A 8 3.24 -35.35 67.66
CA GLY A 8 2.23 -34.89 66.70
C GLY A 8 2.81 -34.91 65.29
N PHE A 9 2.61 -36.02 64.59
CA PHE A 9 2.92 -36.18 63.18
C PHE A 9 1.84 -35.43 62.38
N LEU A 10 2.23 -34.38 61.64
CA LEU A 10 1.32 -33.68 60.74
C LEU A 10 1.95 -33.59 59.34
N LEU A 11 1.37 -34.39 58.46
CA LEU A 11 1.57 -34.50 57.03
C LEU A 11 1.33 -33.13 56.36
N ALA A 12 2.31 -32.53 55.70
CA ALA A 12 2.14 -31.27 54.97
C ALA A 12 2.43 -31.46 53.47
N CYS A 13 1.36 -31.36 52.68
CA CYS A 13 1.32 -31.40 51.22
C CYS A 13 2.28 -30.43 50.54
N THR A 14 2.89 -30.91 49.46
CA THR A 14 3.63 -30.15 48.46
C THR A 14 2.74 -29.11 47.76
N PHE A 15 3.15 -27.83 47.77
CA PHE A 15 2.55 -26.76 46.99
C PHE A 15 3.54 -26.33 45.90
N PRO A 16 3.28 -26.55 44.59
CA PRO A 16 4.18 -26.10 43.55
C PRO A 16 4.05 -24.59 43.41
N MET A 17 5.12 -23.87 43.74
CA MET A 17 5.18 -22.41 43.64
C MET A 17 5.32 -22.03 42.16
N ALA A 18 4.24 -21.54 41.55
CA ALA A 18 4.28 -20.99 40.21
C ALA A 18 5.06 -19.66 40.23
N PHE A 19 6.25 -19.64 39.65
CA PHE A 19 6.99 -18.40 39.39
C PHE A 19 6.28 -17.63 38.27
N ALA A 20 5.60 -16.55 38.62
CA ALA A 20 5.09 -15.59 37.64
C ALA A 20 6.26 -14.82 37.01
N VAL A 21 6.70 -15.23 35.82
CA VAL A 21 7.64 -14.47 35.00
C VAL A 21 6.94 -13.17 34.57
N HIS A 22 7.28 -12.07 35.24
CA HIS A 22 6.83 -10.74 34.86
C HIS A 22 7.77 -10.17 33.79
N ALA A 23 7.47 -10.44 32.52
CA ALA A 23 8.03 -9.67 31.42
C ALA A 23 7.17 -8.41 31.20
N GLN A 24 7.31 -7.40 32.09
CA GLN A 24 6.68 -6.10 31.86
C GLN A 24 7.70 -5.13 31.27
N LYS A 25 7.33 -4.52 30.13
CA LYS A 25 8.03 -3.38 29.54
C LYS A 25 8.07 -2.28 30.60
N GLY A 26 9.27 -1.91 31.05
CA GLY A 26 9.48 -1.01 32.19
C GLY A 26 8.73 0.33 32.06
N ILE A 27 8.44 0.93 33.20
CA ILE A 27 7.77 2.23 33.32
C ILE A 27 8.58 3.29 32.54
N PRO A 28 7.94 4.17 31.75
CA PRO A 28 8.63 5.26 31.06
C PRO A 28 9.52 6.07 32.03
N ALA A 29 10.67 6.54 31.54
CA ALA A 29 11.62 7.29 32.34
C ALA A 29 10.93 8.51 33.01
N PRO A 30 11.24 8.84 34.28
CA PRO A 30 10.59 9.91 35.03
C PRO A 30 10.91 11.32 34.51
N VAL A 31 11.84 11.44 33.56
CA VAL A 31 12.27 12.71 32.97
C VAL A 31 11.49 12.95 31.68
N GLN A 32 10.81 14.09 31.55
CA GLN A 32 10.23 14.53 30.28
C GLN A 32 11.34 14.69 29.24
N THR A 33 11.39 13.79 28.26
CA THR A 33 12.24 13.92 27.08
C THR A 33 11.46 14.61 25.97
N ASN A 34 11.90 15.78 25.54
CA ASN A 34 11.36 16.42 24.35
C ASN A 34 11.95 15.77 23.10
N ALA A 35 11.08 15.38 22.16
CA ALA A 35 11.48 14.94 20.83
C ALA A 35 10.91 15.93 19.81
N SER A 36 11.78 16.52 18.99
CA SER A 36 11.35 17.29 17.82
C SER A 36 11.30 16.35 16.62
N VAL A 37 10.14 16.28 15.98
CA VAL A 37 9.94 15.50 14.75
C VAL A 37 9.57 16.46 13.64
N ASN A 38 10.34 16.45 12.55
CA ASN A 38 10.01 17.18 11.33
C ASN A 38 9.47 16.19 10.31
N THR A 39 8.26 16.43 9.82
CA THR A 39 7.66 15.63 8.74
C THR A 39 7.60 16.51 7.50
N ASN A 40 8.41 16.17 6.50
CA ASN A 40 8.40 16.84 5.20
C ASN A 40 7.58 16.03 4.21
N PHE A 41 6.61 16.66 3.57
CA PHE A 41 5.84 16.05 2.49
C PHE A 41 6.22 16.71 1.16
N PRO A 42 6.39 15.94 0.07
CA PRO A 42 6.51 16.52 -1.26
C PRO A 42 5.27 17.36 -1.60
N GLN A 43 5.50 18.53 -2.19
CA GLN A 43 4.42 19.34 -2.77
C GLN A 43 3.83 18.59 -3.98
N HIS A 44 2.51 18.56 -4.09
CA HIS A 44 1.86 18.11 -5.33
C HIS A 44 2.15 19.12 -6.44
N GLU A 45 2.67 18.63 -7.56
CA GLU A 45 2.87 19.40 -8.77
C GLU A 45 2.06 18.77 -9.90
N ASP A 46 1.34 19.60 -10.64
CA ASP A 46 0.67 19.13 -11.84
C ASP A 46 1.68 18.73 -12.92
N PHE A 47 1.28 17.77 -13.75
CA PHE A 47 2.13 17.29 -14.82
C PHE A 47 2.44 18.41 -15.82
N LYS A 48 3.73 18.58 -16.12
CA LYS A 48 4.24 19.48 -17.17
C LYS A 48 5.05 18.63 -18.13
N GLU A 49 4.87 18.78 -19.44
CA GLU A 49 5.60 17.98 -20.43
C GLU A 49 7.12 18.12 -20.32
N THR A 50 7.59 19.30 -19.89
CA THR A 50 9.01 19.55 -19.60
C THR A 50 9.58 18.58 -18.57
N MET A 51 8.75 17.98 -17.70
CA MET A 51 9.20 16.99 -16.72
C MET A 51 9.66 15.67 -17.37
N VAL A 52 9.18 15.33 -18.57
CA VAL A 52 9.60 14.12 -19.30
C VAL A 52 11.10 14.16 -19.59
N SER A 53 11.65 15.34 -19.87
CA SER A 53 13.09 15.55 -20.10
C SER A 53 13.99 15.22 -18.89
N ARG A 54 13.40 15.09 -17.69
CA ARG A 54 14.11 14.76 -16.45
C ARG A 54 14.29 13.25 -16.26
N LEU A 55 13.64 12.42 -17.08
CA LEU A 55 13.75 10.97 -17.02
C LEU A 55 15.11 10.52 -17.57
N LYS A 56 15.75 9.60 -16.84
CA LYS A 56 17.00 8.96 -17.29
C LYS A 56 16.66 7.64 -17.95
N LEU A 57 17.13 7.44 -19.18
CA LEU A 57 16.86 6.25 -19.97
C LEU A 57 18.15 5.48 -20.26
N PRO A 58 18.10 4.13 -20.33
CA PRO A 58 19.19 3.35 -20.91
C PRO A 58 19.41 3.70 -22.38
N ALA A 59 20.61 3.42 -22.89
CA ALA A 59 20.93 3.64 -24.30
C ALA A 59 19.96 2.88 -25.22
N GLY A 60 19.49 3.54 -26.28
CA GLY A 60 18.54 2.98 -27.24
C GLY A 60 17.06 3.13 -26.88
N PHE A 61 16.72 3.60 -25.68
CA PHE A 61 15.34 3.85 -25.28
C PHE A 61 14.90 5.29 -25.55
N LYS A 62 13.61 5.47 -25.81
CA LYS A 62 12.94 6.75 -25.93
C LYS A 62 11.70 6.76 -25.04
N VAL A 63 11.32 7.94 -24.57
CA VAL A 63 10.09 8.16 -23.79
C VAL A 63 9.36 9.36 -24.37
N GLN A 64 8.05 9.26 -24.47
CA GLN A 64 7.15 10.34 -24.89
C GLN A 64 5.87 10.29 -24.07
N VAL A 65 5.11 11.39 -24.09
CA VAL A 65 3.76 11.41 -23.52
C VAL A 65 2.83 10.66 -24.47
N ALA A 66 2.23 9.57 -24.01
CA ALA A 66 1.25 8.81 -24.78
C ALA A 66 -0.17 9.40 -24.66
N ALA A 67 -0.55 9.85 -23.46
CA ALA A 67 -1.81 10.56 -23.21
C ALA A 67 -1.65 11.46 -21.98
N SER A 68 -2.44 12.53 -21.92
CA SER A 68 -2.43 13.49 -20.81
C SER A 68 -3.86 13.85 -20.41
N GLY A 69 -4.04 14.58 -19.30
CA GLY A 69 -5.38 15.04 -18.89
C GLY A 69 -6.35 13.95 -18.43
N LEU A 70 -5.88 12.73 -18.17
CA LEU A 70 -6.72 11.59 -17.76
C LEU A 70 -7.28 11.70 -16.33
N GLY A 71 -6.87 12.72 -15.56
CA GLY A 71 -7.18 12.88 -14.15
C GLY A 71 -6.23 12.06 -13.28
N LYS A 72 -6.75 11.03 -12.59
CA LYS A 72 -5.97 10.16 -11.69
C LYS A 72 -5.99 8.71 -12.18
N PRO A 73 -5.33 8.42 -13.32
CA PRO A 73 -5.25 7.06 -13.84
C PRO A 73 -4.52 6.14 -12.87
N ARG A 74 -4.89 4.86 -12.86
CA ARG A 74 -4.28 3.84 -11.99
C ARG A 74 -3.64 2.73 -12.81
N MET A 75 -4.41 1.71 -13.16
CA MET A 75 -3.90 0.53 -13.86
C MET A 75 -4.23 0.61 -15.33
N MET A 76 -3.44 -0.09 -16.15
CA MET A 76 -3.59 -0.09 -17.59
C MET A 76 -3.44 -1.50 -18.16
N ALA A 77 -4.20 -1.82 -19.22
CA ALA A 77 -4.13 -3.10 -19.92
C ALA A 77 -4.28 -2.89 -21.43
N MET A 78 -3.42 -3.53 -22.22
CA MET A 78 -3.48 -3.48 -23.67
C MET A 78 -4.48 -4.52 -24.21
N GLY A 79 -5.50 -4.05 -24.92
CA GLY A 79 -6.42 -4.91 -25.67
C GLY A 79 -5.78 -5.51 -26.92
N ALA A 80 -6.38 -6.61 -27.41
CA ALA A 80 -5.91 -7.30 -28.63
C ALA A 80 -5.95 -6.40 -29.89
N ASN A 81 -6.84 -5.40 -29.90
CA ASN A 81 -6.99 -4.45 -31.00
C ASN A 81 -6.04 -3.24 -30.89
N GLY A 82 -5.08 -3.25 -29.96
CA GLY A 82 -4.16 -2.13 -29.75
C GLY A 82 -4.70 -0.99 -28.88
N GLY A 83 -5.98 -1.04 -28.49
CA GLY A 83 -6.55 -0.08 -27.55
C GLY A 83 -6.02 -0.25 -26.12
N LEU A 84 -5.85 0.85 -25.40
CA LEU A 84 -5.33 0.87 -24.04
C LEU A 84 -6.46 1.15 -23.04
N TYR A 85 -6.75 0.18 -22.18
CA TYR A 85 -7.72 0.37 -21.10
C TYR A 85 -7.05 0.99 -19.88
N ILE A 86 -7.69 1.95 -19.23
CA ILE A 86 -7.18 2.65 -18.04
C ILE A 86 -8.27 2.76 -16.97
N THR A 87 -7.94 2.35 -15.74
CA THR A 87 -8.85 2.50 -14.60
C THR A 87 -8.68 3.84 -13.90
N ARG A 88 -9.79 4.49 -13.54
CA ARG A 88 -9.79 5.73 -12.73
C ARG A 88 -10.61 5.53 -11.47
N ARG A 89 -9.94 5.07 -10.41
CA ARG A 89 -10.57 4.72 -9.12
C ARG A 89 -11.44 5.83 -8.53
N ASP A 90 -10.93 7.05 -8.54
CA ASP A 90 -11.60 8.19 -7.90
C ASP A 90 -12.84 8.64 -8.69
N VAL A 91 -12.86 8.42 -10.02
CA VAL A 91 -14.02 8.67 -10.90
C VAL A 91 -14.98 7.48 -10.88
N GLY A 92 -14.45 6.26 -10.72
CA GLY A 92 -15.21 5.02 -10.77
C GLY A 92 -15.51 4.57 -12.20
N ASP A 93 -14.56 4.71 -13.12
CA ASP A 93 -14.74 4.32 -14.52
C ASP A 93 -13.48 3.70 -15.15
N VAL A 94 -13.68 3.14 -16.35
CA VAL A 94 -12.63 2.61 -17.21
C VAL A 94 -12.68 3.35 -18.54
N LEU A 95 -11.56 3.92 -18.93
CA LEU A 95 -11.35 4.52 -20.24
C LEU A 95 -10.76 3.49 -21.20
N LEU A 96 -11.15 3.56 -22.47
CA LEU A 96 -10.47 2.99 -23.61
C LEU A 96 -9.83 4.13 -24.39
N LEU A 97 -8.52 4.02 -24.58
CA LEU A 97 -7.70 4.94 -25.35
C LEU A 97 -7.33 4.30 -26.68
N THR A 98 -7.45 5.05 -27.77
CA THR A 98 -7.17 4.60 -29.14
C THR A 98 -6.25 5.58 -29.85
N ASP A 99 -5.22 5.02 -30.50
CA ASP A 99 -4.28 5.72 -31.41
C ASP A 99 -4.78 5.48 -32.84
N GLN A 100 -5.23 6.54 -33.50
CA GLN A 100 -5.82 6.46 -34.84
C GLN A 100 -4.79 6.72 -35.95
N ASP A 101 -3.70 7.43 -35.66
CA ASP A 101 -2.69 7.84 -36.64
C ASP A 101 -1.37 7.06 -36.57
N GLY A 102 -1.20 6.22 -35.54
CA GLY A 102 -0.06 5.34 -35.33
C GLY A 102 1.18 6.05 -34.79
N ASP A 103 1.06 7.26 -34.25
CA ASP A 103 2.19 8.01 -33.68
C ASP A 103 2.56 7.61 -32.23
N ASN A 104 1.88 6.60 -31.67
CA ASN A 104 1.96 6.14 -30.29
C ASN A 104 1.50 7.18 -29.27
N LYS A 105 0.58 8.05 -29.67
CA LYS A 105 -0.25 8.84 -28.76
C LYS A 105 -1.69 8.38 -28.92
N PHE A 106 -2.44 8.55 -27.84
CA PHE A 106 -3.83 8.16 -27.79
C PHE A 106 -4.68 9.42 -27.67
N GLU A 107 -5.26 9.84 -28.78
CA GLU A 107 -6.07 11.04 -28.94
C GLU A 107 -7.56 10.80 -28.73
N ASP A 108 -8.01 9.56 -28.90
CA ASP A 108 -9.40 9.17 -28.73
C ASP A 108 -9.62 8.49 -27.37
N LEU A 109 -10.47 9.09 -26.53
CA LEU A 109 -10.69 8.73 -25.13
C LEU A 109 -12.17 8.43 -24.92
N ASN A 110 -12.51 7.15 -24.72
CA ASN A 110 -13.89 6.71 -24.56
C ASN A 110 -14.11 6.05 -23.19
N THR A 111 -15.13 6.47 -22.45
CA THR A 111 -15.54 5.74 -21.23
C THR A 111 -16.29 4.47 -21.63
N VAL A 112 -15.72 3.31 -21.33
CA VAL A 112 -16.31 2.00 -21.67
C VAL A 112 -17.03 1.34 -20.50
N ILE A 113 -16.66 1.68 -19.27
CA ILE A 113 -17.36 1.27 -18.05
C ILE A 113 -17.53 2.49 -17.18
N ALA A 114 -18.75 2.76 -16.74
CA ALA A 114 -19.08 3.84 -15.81
C ALA A 114 -19.70 3.29 -14.52
N ASN A 115 -19.73 4.11 -13.47
CA ASN A 115 -20.35 3.77 -12.17
C ASN A 115 -19.72 2.55 -11.47
N PHE A 116 -18.47 2.23 -11.77
CA PHE A 116 -17.73 1.15 -11.14
C PHE A 116 -16.90 1.67 -9.96
N LYS A 117 -17.57 1.87 -8.83
CA LYS A 117 -16.93 2.38 -7.60
C LYS A 117 -15.80 1.46 -7.15
N GLY A 118 -14.65 2.05 -6.84
CA GLY A 118 -13.49 1.32 -6.33
C GLY A 118 -12.71 0.54 -7.39
N VAL A 119 -13.00 0.75 -8.68
CA VAL A 119 -12.22 0.14 -9.77
C VAL A 119 -10.73 0.46 -9.62
N HIS A 120 -9.90 -0.57 -9.64
CA HIS A 120 -8.46 -0.39 -9.48
C HIS A 120 -7.68 -1.34 -10.39
N GLY A 121 -7.71 -2.65 -10.09
CA GLY A 121 -7.11 -3.67 -10.93
C GLY A 121 -7.87 -3.86 -12.24
N ILE A 122 -7.15 -4.21 -13.29
CA ILE A 122 -7.67 -4.56 -14.61
C ILE A 122 -6.76 -5.62 -15.21
N THR A 123 -7.35 -6.60 -15.90
CA THR A 123 -6.62 -7.62 -16.63
C THR A 123 -7.44 -8.01 -17.86
N ILE A 124 -6.79 -8.64 -18.82
CA ILE A 124 -7.49 -9.24 -19.96
C ILE A 124 -7.22 -10.74 -19.88
N HIS A 125 -8.30 -11.52 -19.82
CA HIS A 125 -8.29 -12.97 -19.70
C HIS A 125 -9.20 -13.57 -20.77
N ASP A 126 -8.66 -14.45 -21.60
CA ASP A 126 -9.38 -15.15 -22.67
C ASP A 126 -10.15 -14.22 -23.64
N GLY A 127 -9.59 -13.03 -23.89
CA GLY A 127 -10.19 -12.00 -24.74
C GLY A 127 -11.26 -11.14 -24.05
N PHE A 128 -11.53 -11.39 -22.78
CA PHE A 128 -12.42 -10.60 -21.94
C PHE A 128 -11.62 -9.73 -20.98
N MET A 129 -12.12 -8.52 -20.75
CA MET A 129 -11.58 -7.57 -19.78
C MET A 129 -12.41 -7.60 -18.51
#